data_AF-A0A7K7FTF0-F1
#
_entry.id   AF-A0A7K7FTF0-F1
#
_cell.length_a   1.000
_cell.length_b   1.000
_cell.length_c   1.000
_cell.angle_alpha   90.00
_cell.angle_beta   90.00
_cell.angle_gamma   90.00
#
_symmetry.space_group_name_H-M   'P 1'
#
loop_
_entity.id
_entity.type
_entity.pdbx_description
1 polymer ?
#
loop_
_entity_poly.entity_id
_entity_poly.type
_entity_poly.pdbx_seq_one_letter_code
_entity_poly.pdbx_strand_id
1 'polypeptide(L)'
;MGQNKPDPDGHRGLVVNTASVAAFEGQVGQAAYSASKGGIVAMTLPIARDLAPLGIRVVTIAPGLFSTPLLAGLPEKVRNFLGQQVPFPSRLGHPAEYAHLVQAL
;
A
#
# COMPACT_ATOMS: atom_id res chain seq x y z
N MET A 1 13.02 11.19 12.30
CA MET A 1 12.27 10.10 12.96
C MET A 1 12.98 9.60 14.21
N GLY A 2 14.21 9.06 14.15
CA GLY A 2 14.88 8.53 15.35
C GLY A 2 15.14 9.54 16.47
N GLN A 3 15.14 10.85 16.16
CA GLN A 3 15.30 11.93 17.14
C GLN A 3 13.98 12.61 17.54
N ASN A 4 12.83 12.16 17.01
CA ASN A 4 11.54 12.72 17.38
C ASN A 4 11.30 12.47 18.88
N LYS A 5 10.68 13.43 19.58
CA LYS A 5 10.23 13.21 20.96
C LYS A 5 9.20 12.05 20.96
N PRO A 6 9.36 11.03 21.81
CA PRO A 6 8.41 9.93 21.85
C PRO A 6 7.07 10.38 22.43
N ASP A 7 5.99 9.72 22.00
CA ASP A 7 4.68 9.79 22.65
C ASP A 7 4.68 9.02 23.99
N PRO A 8 3.57 9.01 24.75
CA PRO A 8 3.48 8.28 26.03
C PRO A 8 3.73 6.76 25.92
N ASP A 9 3.50 6.17 24.76
CA ASP A 9 3.69 4.74 24.49
C ASP A 9 5.10 4.43 23.92
N GLY A 10 5.95 5.45 23.77
CA GLY A 10 7.31 5.33 23.28
C GLY A 10 7.44 5.42 21.75
N HIS A 11 6.36 5.70 21.01
CA HIS A 11 6.42 5.81 19.57
C HIS A 11 7.08 7.12 19.14
N ARG A 12 8.00 7.04 18.18
CA ARG A 12 8.70 8.19 17.58
C ARG A 12 8.30 8.46 16.14
N GLY A 13 7.71 7.48 15.46
CA GLY A 13 7.27 7.65 14.09
C GLY A 13 6.66 6.40 13.48
N LEU A 14 6.17 6.58 12.26
CA LEU A 14 5.56 5.55 11.44
C LEU A 14 6.10 5.70 10.02
N VAL A 15 6.53 4.59 9.44
CA VAL A 15 6.79 4.46 8.00
C VAL A 15 5.65 3.67 7.38
N VAL A 16 5.02 4.24 6.35
CA VAL A 16 4.00 3.55 5.55
C VAL A 16 4.51 3.37 4.13
N ASN A 17 4.64 2.12 3.69
CA ASN A 17 4.99 1.78 2.32
C ASN A 17 3.75 1.42 1.50
N THR A 18 3.84 1.55 0.18
CA THR A 18 2.80 1.12 -0.76
C THR A 18 3.25 -0.09 -1.57
N ALA A 19 2.70 -1.26 -1.24
CA ALA A 19 2.84 -2.48 -2.03
C ALA A 19 1.76 -2.54 -3.13
N SER A 20 1.15 -3.71 -3.34
CA SER A 20 0.05 -3.97 -4.28
C SER A 20 -0.52 -5.36 -4.00
N VAL A 21 -1.81 -5.60 -4.29
CA VAL A 21 -2.35 -6.97 -4.35
C VAL A 21 -1.58 -7.87 -5.33
N ALA A 22 -0.92 -7.27 -6.34
CA ALA A 22 -0.04 -7.98 -7.27
C ALA A 22 1.20 -8.62 -6.61
N ALA A 23 1.51 -8.28 -5.36
CA ALA A 23 2.51 -8.98 -4.56
C ALA A 23 2.09 -10.42 -4.21
N PHE A 24 0.78 -10.70 -4.24
CA PHE A 24 0.18 -11.99 -3.89
C PHE A 24 -0.47 -12.65 -5.09
N GLU A 25 -1.16 -11.86 -5.92
CA GLU A 25 -1.97 -12.32 -7.07
C GLU A 25 -1.54 -11.60 -8.36
N GLY A 26 -0.26 -11.71 -8.72
CA GLY A 26 0.29 -11.10 -9.93
C GLY A 26 -0.38 -11.63 -11.21
N GLN A 27 -0.69 -10.73 -12.15
CA GLN A 27 -1.28 -11.11 -13.44
C GLN A 27 -0.21 -11.38 -14.52
N VAL A 28 -0.62 -11.99 -15.64
CA VAL A 28 0.24 -12.16 -16.83
C VAL A 28 0.80 -10.79 -17.24
N GLY A 29 2.12 -10.73 -17.47
CA GLY A 29 2.83 -9.49 -17.80
C GLY A 29 3.25 -8.64 -16.59
N GLN A 30 2.91 -9.04 -15.35
CA GLN A 30 3.26 -8.28 -14.14
C GLN A 30 4.45 -8.84 -13.36
N ALA A 31 5.24 -9.79 -13.89
CA ALA A 31 6.32 -10.43 -13.14
C ALA A 31 7.28 -9.44 -12.44
N ALA A 32 7.75 -8.40 -13.14
CA ALA A 32 8.61 -7.37 -12.56
C ALA A 32 7.87 -6.53 -11.49
N TYR A 33 6.61 -6.21 -11.73
CA TYR A 33 5.78 -5.45 -10.79
C TYR A 33 5.52 -6.26 -9.51
N SER A 34 5.10 -7.52 -9.64
CA SER A 34 4.90 -8.48 -8.56
C SER A 34 6.18 -8.70 -7.75
N ALA A 35 7.33 -8.87 -8.40
CA ALA A 35 8.62 -8.98 -7.71
C ALA A 35 8.91 -7.71 -6.88
N SER A 36 8.75 -6.52 -7.47
CA SER A 36 9.00 -5.26 -6.77
C SER A 36 8.09 -5.07 -5.56
N LYS A 37 6.79 -5.39 -5.69
CA LYS A 37 5.79 -5.20 -4.63
C LYS A 37 5.88 -6.30 -3.57
N GLY A 38 6.23 -7.53 -3.97
CA GLY A 38 6.56 -8.63 -3.07
C GLY A 38 7.79 -8.33 -2.22
N GLY A 39 8.81 -7.69 -2.80
CA GLY A 39 9.98 -7.20 -2.05
C GLY A 39 9.60 -6.23 -0.93
N ILE A 40 8.70 -5.26 -1.21
CA ILE A 40 8.20 -4.31 -0.20
C ILE A 40 7.47 -5.04 0.93
N VAL A 41 6.60 -6.00 0.59
CA VAL A 41 5.89 -6.82 1.60
C VAL A 41 6.90 -7.58 2.47
N ALA A 42 7.84 -8.29 1.84
CA ALA A 42 8.82 -9.13 2.53
C ALA A 42 9.73 -8.32 3.47
N MET A 43 10.15 -7.12 3.06
CA MET A 43 11.03 -6.28 3.87
C MET A 43 10.33 -5.53 5.03
N THR A 44 8.99 -5.52 5.06
CA THR A 44 8.24 -4.76 6.08
C THR A 44 8.57 -5.23 7.50
N LEU A 45 8.50 -6.55 7.74
CA LEU A 45 8.76 -7.12 9.06
C LEU A 45 10.22 -7.00 9.52
N PRO A 46 11.25 -7.32 8.70
CA PRO A 46 12.64 -7.13 9.14
C PRO A 46 12.97 -5.65 9.41
N ILE A 47 12.50 -4.70 8.58
CA ILE A 47 12.73 -3.28 8.87
C ILE A 47 12.00 -2.84 10.14
N ALA A 48 10.78 -3.35 10.39
CA ALA A 48 10.08 -3.09 11.66
C ALA A 48 10.90 -3.59 12.87
N ARG A 49 11.56 -4.75 12.77
CA ARG A 49 12.43 -5.29 13.82
C ARG A 49 13.67 -4.43 14.02
N ASP A 50 14.32 -4.00 12.93
CA ASP A 50 15.51 -3.14 12.99
C ASP A 50 15.21 -1.78 13.63
N LEU A 51 14.01 -1.25 13.41
CA LEU A 51 13.60 0.07 13.89
C LEU A 51 12.84 0.04 15.22
N ALA A 52 12.48 -1.14 15.73
CA ALA A 52 11.77 -1.29 17.00
C ALA A 52 12.51 -0.64 18.19
N PRO A 53 13.85 -0.76 18.35
CA PRO A 53 14.58 -0.08 19.43
C PRO A 53 14.49 1.45 19.37
N LEU A 54 14.17 2.01 18.21
CA LEU A 54 13.98 3.44 18.00
C LEU A 54 12.50 3.86 18.19
N GLY A 55 11.59 2.95 18.52
CA GLY A 55 10.17 3.24 18.65
C GLY A 55 9.50 3.65 17.34
N ILE A 56 9.98 3.15 16.19
CA ILE A 56 9.41 3.47 14.87
C ILE A 56 8.67 2.26 14.33
N ARG A 57 7.37 2.45 14.03
CA ARG A 57 6.54 1.43 13.39
C ARG A 57 6.76 1.43 11.88
N VAL A 58 6.60 0.27 11.26
CA VAL A 58 6.66 0.10 9.79
C VAL A 58 5.46 -0.72 9.35
N VAL A 59 4.65 -0.14 8.47
CA VAL A 59 3.44 -0.75 7.94
C VAL A 59 3.48 -0.66 6.42
N THR A 60 2.87 -1.63 5.75
CA THR A 60 2.74 -1.64 4.30
C THR A 60 1.28 -1.82 3.92
N ILE A 61 0.78 -0.95 3.05
CA ILE A 61 -0.57 -1.05 2.48
C ILE A 61 -0.43 -1.68 1.09
N ALA A 62 -1.21 -2.73 0.82
CA ALA A 62 -1.29 -3.38 -0.48
C ALA A 62 -2.64 -3.03 -1.16
N PRO A 63 -2.72 -1.91 -1.91
CA PRO A 63 -3.96 -1.53 -2.57
C PRO A 63 -4.31 -2.50 -3.71
N GLY A 64 -5.62 -2.66 -3.92
CA GLY A 64 -6.19 -3.20 -5.16
C GLY A 64 -6.20 -2.16 -6.28
N LEU A 65 -7.31 -2.05 -7.00
CA LEU A 65 -7.47 -1.10 -8.11
C LEU A 65 -7.98 0.26 -7.62
N PHE A 66 -7.24 1.33 -7.91
CA PHE A 66 -7.57 2.69 -7.49
C PHE A 66 -7.59 3.67 -8.67
N SER A 67 -8.51 4.63 -8.61
CA SER A 67 -8.68 5.73 -9.56
C SER A 67 -7.55 6.76 -9.43
N THR A 68 -6.42 6.47 -10.07
CA THR A 68 -5.23 7.33 -10.11
C THR A 68 -4.77 7.57 -11.56
N PRO A 69 -3.88 8.54 -11.83
CA PRO A 69 -3.32 8.76 -13.15
C PRO A 69 -2.68 7.50 -13.78
N LEU A 70 -2.22 6.55 -12.97
CA LEU A 70 -1.69 5.26 -13.44
C LEU A 70 -2.69 4.50 -14.31
N LEU A 71 -3.99 4.54 -13.97
CA LEU A 71 -5.05 3.92 -14.76
C LEU A 71 -5.69 4.89 -15.76
N ALA A 72 -5.38 6.20 -15.69
CA ALA A 72 -5.99 7.20 -16.56
C ALA A 72 -5.61 7.06 -18.03
N GLY A 73 -4.48 6.41 -18.32
CA GLY A 73 -4.07 6.06 -19.70
C GLY A 73 -4.89 4.92 -20.32
N LEU A 74 -5.70 4.19 -19.54
CA LEU A 74 -6.56 3.14 -20.04
C LEU A 74 -7.89 3.73 -20.57
N PRO A 75 -8.46 3.16 -21.66
CA PRO A 75 -9.78 3.56 -22.14
C PRO A 75 -10.84 3.46 -21.03
N GLU A 76 -11.81 4.37 -21.03
CA GLU A 76 -12.88 4.43 -20.02
C GLU A 76 -13.62 3.10 -19.83
N LYS A 77 -13.94 2.42 -20.94
CA LYS A 77 -14.57 1.09 -20.91
C LYS A 77 -13.76 0.07 -20.11
N VAL A 78 -12.42 0.10 -20.24
CA VAL A 78 -11.52 -0.80 -19.50
C VAL A 78 -11.51 -0.45 -18.02
N ARG A 79 -11.46 0.85 -17.67
CA ARG A 79 -11.50 1.30 -16.27
C ARG A 79 -12.82 0.90 -15.58
N ASN A 80 -13.95 1.05 -16.28
CA ASN A 80 -15.26 0.68 -15.76
C ASN A 80 -15.38 -0.84 -15.58
N PHE A 81 -14.91 -1.62 -16.56
CA PHE A 81 -14.87 -3.08 -16.46
C PHE A 81 -14.02 -3.55 -15.28
N LEU A 82 -12.83 -2.97 -15.10
CA LEU A 82 -11.96 -3.26 -13.96
C LEU A 82 -12.64 -2.96 -12.62
N GLY A 83 -13.36 -1.83 -12.52
CA GLY A 83 -14.14 -1.49 -11.32
C GLY A 83 -15.23 -2.51 -11.01
N GLN A 84 -15.89 -3.06 -12.04
CA GLN A 84 -16.94 -4.06 -11.87
C GLN A 84 -16.43 -5.43 -11.41
N GLN A 85 -15.14 -5.73 -11.58
CA GLN A 85 -14.53 -6.94 -11.04
C GLN A 85 -14.31 -6.88 -9.53
N VAL A 86 -14.35 -5.69 -8.92
CA VAL A 86 -14.26 -5.54 -7.47
C VAL A 86 -15.60 -6.01 -6.87
N PRO A 87 -15.61 -6.98 -5.94
CA PRO A 87 -16.87 -7.52 -5.40
C PRO A 87 -17.73 -6.47 -4.70
N PHE A 88 -17.15 -5.68 -3.81
CA PHE A 88 -17.82 -4.57 -3.14
C PHE A 88 -16.79 -3.62 -2.49
N PRO A 89 -16.99 -2.29 -2.58
CA PRO A 89 -17.89 -1.60 -3.50
C PRO A 89 -17.44 -1.81 -4.95
N SER A 90 -18.39 -2.04 -5.87
CA SER A 90 -18.10 -2.41 -7.27
C SER A 90 -17.66 -1.21 -8.11
N ARG A 91 -16.48 -0.66 -7.77
CA ARG A 91 -15.81 0.46 -8.40
C ARG A 91 -14.32 0.44 -8.09
N LEU A 92 -13.56 1.29 -8.77
CA LEU A 92 -12.19 1.60 -8.36
C LEU A 92 -12.20 2.34 -7.00
N GLY A 93 -11.17 2.09 -6.19
CA GLY A 93 -10.94 2.86 -4.97
C GLY A 93 -10.67 4.34 -5.29
N HIS A 94 -11.10 5.24 -4.40
CA HIS A 94 -10.76 6.64 -4.44
C HIS A 94 -9.47 6.89 -3.64
N PRO A 95 -8.55 7.77 -4.09
CA PRO A 95 -7.32 8.06 -3.36
C PRO A 95 -7.54 8.50 -1.90
N ALA A 96 -8.68 9.16 -1.62
CA ALA A 96 -9.05 9.54 -0.26
C ALA A 96 -9.29 8.34 0.67
N GLU A 97 -9.71 7.18 0.16
CA GLU A 97 -9.88 5.96 0.97
C GLU A 97 -8.52 5.38 1.39
N TYR A 98 -7.52 5.46 0.50
CA TYR A 98 -6.13 5.13 0.85
C TYR A 98 -5.58 6.11 1.89
N ALA A 99 -5.80 7.41 1.70
CA ALA A 99 -5.36 8.43 2.64
C ALA A 99 -6.00 8.26 4.03
N HIS A 100 -7.28 7.90 4.08
CA HIS A 100 -7.98 7.60 5.32
C HIS A 100 -7.37 6.39 6.04
N LEU A 101 -7.01 5.33 5.31
CA LEU A 101 -6.29 4.20 5.90
C LEU A 101 -4.93 4.64 6.45
N VAL A 102 -4.16 5.45 5.72
CA VAL A 102 -2.87 5.98 6.20
C VAL A 102 -3.04 6.77 7.51
N GLN A 103 -4.08 7.58 7.63
CA GLN A 103 -4.35 8.36 8.84
C GLN A 103 -4.77 7.50 10.04
N ALA A 104 -5.37 6.34 9.80
CA ALA A 104 -5.83 5.43 10.85
C ALA A 104 -4.73 4.49 11.39
N LEU A 105 -3.55 4.47 10.78
CA LEU A 105 -2.41 3.63 11.18
C LEU A 105 -1.64 4.20 12.37
#